data_AF-A0A257MBC5-F1
#
_entry.id   AF-A0A257MBC5-F1
#
_cell.length_a   1.000
_cell.length_b   1.000
_cell.length_c   1.000
_cell.angle_alpha   90.00
_cell.angle_beta   90.00
_cell.angle_gamma   90.00
#
_symmetry.space_group_name_H-M   'P 1'
#
loop_
_entity.id
_entity.type
_entity.pdbx_description
1 polymer ?
#
loop_
_entity_poly.entity_id
_entity_poly.type
_entity_poly.pdbx_seq_one_letter_code
_entity_poly.pdbx_strand_id
1 'polypeptide(L)'
;MGNLLLNFPSFSPASFRPWINEAEALRKGIDPGQLAAESSERWKSGLEGWGMGPDQMRKLGTAADFTIYTPGSCSGIPINVVGSLTAPKLDWSNPAQAEMARDEIEGLASSLLALAQIDADPISSPEHILLTNIIEKAWSEGRNMDLAELISQVRQPPMRKLGVFEIESFYPGKERDKLAMRLNGLVASPSFAAWLDGPPLDIHCLPGPSLRCRASVRGHPAPIQAGYLDEKTIRHT
;
A
#
# COMPACT_ATOMS: atom_id res chain seq x y z
N MET A 1 -12.43 -2.48 -4.40
CA MET A 1 -13.00 -2.23 -3.05
C MET A 1 -13.36 -0.76 -2.79
N GLY A 2 -13.01 0.23 -3.63
CA GLY A 2 -13.45 1.62 -3.44
C GLY A 2 -14.98 1.82 -3.48
N ASN A 3 -15.72 0.84 -3.99
CA ASN A 3 -17.18 0.77 -3.99
C ASN A 3 -17.80 0.78 -2.58
N LEU A 4 -17.04 0.43 -1.53
CA LEU A 4 -17.52 0.49 -0.14
C LEU A 4 -17.82 1.92 0.35
N LEU A 5 -17.35 2.93 -0.38
CA LEU A 5 -17.61 4.35 -0.09
C LEU A 5 -18.80 4.92 -0.84
N LEU A 6 -19.42 4.13 -1.70
CA LEU A 6 -20.65 4.49 -2.38
C LEU A 6 -21.82 4.30 -1.39
N ASN A 7 -21.87 5.15 -0.38
CA ASN A 7 -23.02 5.26 0.53
C ASN A 7 -24.01 6.27 -0.06
N PHE A 8 -25.15 5.79 -0.58
CA PHE A 8 -26.22 6.62 -1.12
C PHE A 8 -27.49 6.47 -0.28
N PRO A 9 -27.64 7.22 0.83
CA PRO A 9 -28.75 7.01 1.76
C PRO A 9 -30.14 7.30 1.18
N SER A 10 -30.21 8.10 0.11
CA SER A 10 -31.48 8.42 -0.58
C SER A 10 -31.89 7.37 -1.61
N PHE A 11 -30.98 6.47 -2.03
CA PHE A 11 -31.18 5.58 -3.18
C PHE A 11 -31.75 6.31 -4.40
N SER A 12 -31.31 7.54 -4.64
CA SER A 12 -31.79 8.33 -5.76
C SER A 12 -31.00 7.99 -7.02
N PRO A 13 -31.65 7.74 -8.18
CA PRO A 13 -30.96 7.47 -9.45
C PRO A 13 -29.90 8.52 -9.81
N ALA A 14 -30.13 9.78 -9.45
CA ALA A 14 -29.18 10.88 -9.65
C ALA A 14 -27.83 10.64 -8.96
N SER A 15 -27.80 9.97 -7.81
CA SER A 15 -26.56 9.65 -7.09
C SER A 15 -25.76 8.54 -7.76
N PHE A 16 -26.43 7.67 -8.52
CA PHE A 16 -25.81 6.57 -9.27
C PHE A 16 -25.31 7.01 -10.64
N ARG A 17 -25.94 8.03 -11.26
CA ARG A 17 -25.63 8.49 -12.62
C ARG A 17 -24.14 8.78 -12.91
N PRO A 18 -23.36 9.42 -12.01
CA PRO A 18 -21.92 9.65 -12.24
C PRO A 18 -21.08 8.37 -12.30
N TRP A 19 -21.61 7.27 -11.77
CA TRP A 19 -20.91 6.00 -11.62
C TRP A 19 -21.33 4.96 -12.67
N ILE A 20 -22.31 5.30 -13.52
CA ILE A 20 -22.78 4.44 -14.60
C ILE A 20 -21.78 4.43 -15.75
N ASN A 21 -21.49 3.22 -16.25
CA ASN A 21 -20.71 3.03 -17.46
C ASN A 21 -21.59 3.26 -18.70
N GLU A 22 -21.31 4.33 -19.44
CA GLU A 22 -22.09 4.68 -20.64
C GLU A 22 -21.96 3.64 -21.76
N ALA A 23 -20.83 2.94 -21.87
CA ALA A 23 -20.66 1.86 -22.83
C ALA A 23 -21.55 0.65 -22.49
N GLU A 24 -21.84 0.40 -21.21
CA GLU A 24 -22.77 -0.64 -20.80
C GLU A 24 -24.21 -0.26 -21.14
N ALA A 25 -24.59 1.01 -20.89
CA ALA A 25 -25.89 1.54 -21.27
C ALA A 25 -26.11 1.40 -22.77
N LEU A 26 -25.10 1.76 -23.58
CA LEU A 26 -25.12 1.62 -25.03
C LEU A 26 -25.28 0.16 -25.46
N ARG A 27 -24.53 -0.77 -24.87
CA ARG A 27 -24.63 -2.22 -25.18
C ARG A 27 -26.01 -2.79 -24.86
N LYS A 28 -26.65 -2.29 -23.80
CA LYS A 28 -28.01 -2.67 -23.38
C LYS A 28 -29.11 -1.93 -24.16
N GLY A 29 -28.75 -0.95 -24.99
CA GLY A 29 -29.71 -0.15 -25.76
C GLY A 29 -30.57 0.77 -24.90
N ILE A 30 -30.10 1.15 -23.71
CA ILE A 30 -30.82 2.01 -22.77
C ILE A 30 -30.05 3.30 -22.49
N ASP A 31 -30.75 4.35 -22.06
CA ASP A 31 -30.12 5.60 -21.65
C ASP A 31 -29.35 5.42 -20.32
N PRO A 32 -28.19 6.07 -20.12
CA PRO A 32 -27.46 6.01 -18.85
C PRO A 32 -28.26 6.39 -17.61
N GLY A 33 -29.25 7.29 -17.73
CA GLY A 33 -30.17 7.64 -16.64
C GLY A 33 -31.12 6.49 -16.30
N GLN A 34 -31.57 5.72 -17.29
CA GLN A 34 -32.36 4.52 -17.08
C GLN A 34 -31.52 3.43 -16.38
N LEU A 35 -30.27 3.22 -16.82
CA LEU A 35 -29.36 2.28 -16.16
C LEU A 35 -29.05 2.71 -14.72
N ALA A 36 -28.99 4.02 -14.44
CA ALA A 36 -28.84 4.55 -13.09
C ALA A 36 -30.05 4.24 -12.20
N ALA A 37 -31.28 4.35 -12.74
CA ALA A 37 -32.50 4.01 -12.02
C ALA A 37 -32.59 2.52 -11.70
N GLU A 38 -32.33 1.66 -12.69
CA GLU A 38 -32.30 0.21 -12.51
C GLU A 38 -31.24 -0.22 -11.48
N SER A 39 -30.04 0.38 -11.55
CA SER A 39 -28.96 0.11 -10.58
C SER A 39 -29.32 0.56 -9.17
N SER A 40 -29.97 1.73 -9.04
CA SER A 40 -30.44 2.27 -7.76
C SER A 40 -31.46 1.36 -7.10
N GLU A 41 -32.44 0.88 -7.86
CA GLU A 41 -33.47 -0.02 -7.33
C GLU A 41 -32.87 -1.39 -6.96
N ARG A 42 -32.02 -1.97 -7.81
CA ARG A 42 -31.31 -3.22 -7.50
C ARG A 42 -30.51 -3.12 -6.20
N TRP A 43 -29.81 -2.00 -6.01
CA TRP A 43 -29.02 -1.76 -4.81
C TRP A 43 -29.91 -1.63 -3.56
N LYS A 44 -31.00 -0.86 -3.67
CA LYS A 44 -31.98 -0.67 -2.60
C LYS A 44 -32.62 -2.00 -2.19
N SER A 45 -33.19 -2.75 -3.14
CA SER A 45 -33.81 -4.05 -2.86
C SER A 45 -32.81 -5.04 -2.27
N GLY A 46 -31.57 -5.03 -2.78
CA GLY A 46 -30.48 -5.82 -2.23
C GLY A 46 -30.25 -5.54 -0.75
N LEU A 47 -30.08 -4.27 -0.36
CA LEU A 47 -29.82 -3.88 1.02
C LEU A 47 -31.04 -4.06 1.95
N GLU A 48 -32.25 -3.79 1.46
CA GLU A 48 -33.48 -4.04 2.20
C GLU A 48 -33.63 -5.51 2.58
N GLY A 49 -33.19 -6.44 1.71
CA GLY A 49 -33.12 -7.87 2.00
C GLY A 49 -32.26 -8.23 3.21
N TRP A 50 -31.31 -7.36 3.60
CA TRP A 50 -30.47 -7.49 4.80
C TRP A 50 -30.92 -6.57 5.95
N GLY A 51 -32.11 -5.96 5.84
CA GLY A 51 -32.64 -5.04 6.85
C GLY A 51 -31.97 -3.66 6.87
N MET A 52 -31.25 -3.29 5.80
CA MET A 52 -30.55 -2.01 5.68
C MET A 52 -31.34 -1.05 4.79
N GLY A 53 -32.15 -0.21 5.41
CA GLY A 53 -32.90 0.85 4.72
C GLY A 53 -32.21 2.22 4.73
N PRO A 54 -32.88 3.26 4.22
CA PRO A 54 -32.37 4.63 4.18
C PRO A 54 -31.89 5.17 5.52
N ASP A 55 -32.56 4.82 6.62
CA ASP A 55 -32.19 5.25 7.97
C ASP A 55 -30.89 4.59 8.45
N GLN A 56 -30.69 3.31 8.17
CA GLN A 56 -29.44 2.60 8.47
C GLN A 56 -28.29 3.18 7.66
N MET A 57 -28.51 3.48 6.38
CA MET A 57 -27.50 4.11 5.51
C MET A 57 -27.11 5.52 5.98
N ARG A 58 -28.10 6.33 6.41
CA ARG A 58 -27.85 7.64 7.05
C ARG A 58 -27.09 7.48 8.36
N LYS A 59 -27.51 6.55 9.23
CA LYS A 59 -26.81 6.26 10.47
C LYS A 59 -25.37 5.89 10.21
N LEU A 60 -25.07 5.01 9.25
CA LEU A 60 -23.70 4.66 8.85
C LEU A 60 -22.91 5.88 8.38
N GLY A 61 -23.49 6.69 7.47
CA GLY A 61 -22.83 7.87 6.93
C GLY A 61 -22.54 8.95 7.99
N THR A 62 -23.33 8.98 9.07
CA THR A 62 -23.06 9.87 10.21
C THR A 62 -22.18 9.20 11.28
N ALA A 63 -22.25 7.89 11.48
CA ALA A 63 -21.56 7.21 12.58
C ALA A 63 -20.09 6.89 12.27
N ALA A 64 -19.69 6.93 10.99
CA ALA A 64 -18.37 6.53 10.56
C ALA A 64 -17.71 7.53 9.60
N ASP A 65 -16.41 7.77 9.82
CA ASP A 65 -15.56 8.46 8.87
C ASP A 65 -14.89 7.43 7.97
N PHE A 66 -14.85 7.72 6.67
CA PHE A 66 -14.25 6.84 5.69
C PHE A 66 -13.08 7.51 4.98
N THR A 67 -11.95 6.81 4.93
CA THR A 67 -10.73 7.31 4.28
C THR A 67 -10.20 6.29 3.28
N ILE A 68 -9.96 6.72 2.04
CA ILE A 68 -9.19 5.92 1.07
C ILE A 68 -7.73 6.30 1.21
N TYR A 69 -6.91 5.32 1.61
CA TYR A 69 -5.47 5.44 1.49
C TYR A 69 -5.03 4.80 0.18
N THR A 70 -4.27 5.55 -0.62
CA THR A 70 -3.86 5.14 -1.97
C THR A 70 -2.34 5.11 -2.08
N PRO A 71 -1.69 3.97 -1.76
CA PRO A 71 -0.30 3.76 -2.16
C PRO A 71 -0.17 3.87 -3.68
N GLY A 72 0.79 4.66 -4.16
CA GLY A 72 1.08 4.76 -5.59
C GLY A 72 0.06 5.52 -6.43
N SER A 73 -0.85 6.26 -5.78
CA SER A 73 -1.82 7.13 -6.47
C SER A 73 -2.17 8.33 -5.59
N CYS A 74 -2.39 9.48 -6.20
CA CYS A 74 -2.90 10.68 -5.53
C CYS A 74 -4.44 10.78 -5.57
N SER A 75 -5.14 9.73 -5.99
CA SER A 75 -6.61 9.72 -6.12
C SER A 75 -7.35 9.64 -4.78
N GLY A 76 -6.63 9.42 -3.68
CA GLY A 76 -7.11 9.46 -2.29
C GLY A 76 -6.07 10.14 -1.40
N ILE A 77 -5.97 9.74 -0.14
CA ILE A 77 -4.86 10.17 0.72
C ILE A 77 -3.63 9.33 0.37
N PRO A 78 -2.56 9.93 -0.20
CA PRO A 78 -1.34 9.19 -0.50
C PRO A 78 -0.71 8.70 0.81
N ILE A 79 -0.10 7.53 0.76
CA ILE A 79 0.63 6.97 1.90
C ILE A 79 1.96 6.42 1.41
N ASN A 80 3.02 6.80 2.12
CA ASN A 80 4.36 6.39 1.79
C ASN A 80 4.60 4.99 2.36
N VAL A 81 4.74 4.01 1.47
CA VAL A 81 4.94 2.60 1.85
C VAL A 81 6.41 2.19 1.77
N VAL A 82 7.27 2.98 1.11
CA VAL A 82 8.63 2.53 0.73
C VAL A 82 9.73 3.47 1.20
N GLY A 83 9.48 4.78 1.27
CA GLY A 83 10.48 5.82 1.50
C GLY A 83 10.85 6.07 2.96
N SER A 84 10.18 5.46 3.93
CA SER A 84 10.49 5.59 5.35
C SER A 84 11.07 4.28 5.89
N LEU A 85 12.36 4.27 6.19
CA LEU A 85 13.06 3.17 6.87
C LEU A 85 13.25 3.55 8.36
N THR A 86 12.16 4.00 8.97
CA THR A 86 12.13 4.46 10.37
C THR A 86 12.45 3.30 11.29
N ALA A 87 13.39 3.51 12.20
CA ALA A 87 13.78 2.49 13.16
C ALA A 87 12.61 2.22 14.12
N PRO A 88 12.22 0.94 14.32
CA PRO A 88 11.20 0.59 15.29
C PRO A 88 11.70 0.90 16.70
N LYS A 89 10.77 1.28 17.59
CA LYS A 89 11.09 1.55 19.00
C LYS A 89 11.25 0.24 19.76
N LEU A 90 12.35 -0.45 19.52
CA LEU A 90 12.70 -1.73 20.12
C LEU A 90 13.95 -1.61 20.99
N ASP A 91 13.97 -2.37 22.08
CA ASP A 91 15.14 -2.53 22.93
C ASP A 91 16.05 -3.61 22.35
N TRP A 92 17.09 -3.19 21.64
CA TRP A 92 18.11 -4.07 21.06
C TRP A 92 18.89 -4.89 22.09
N SER A 93 18.86 -4.52 23.39
CA SER A 93 19.46 -5.32 24.45
C SER A 93 18.63 -6.53 24.85
N ASN A 94 17.33 -6.54 24.48
CA ASN A 94 16.45 -7.68 24.66
C ASN A 94 16.55 -8.62 23.45
N PRO A 95 17.00 -9.87 23.61
CA PRO A 95 17.18 -10.79 22.48
C PRO A 95 15.92 -11.02 21.65
N ALA A 96 14.74 -11.10 22.27
CA ALA A 96 13.50 -11.34 21.54
C ALA A 96 13.10 -10.14 20.67
N GLN A 97 13.33 -8.92 21.14
CA GLN A 97 13.05 -7.71 20.35
C GLN A 97 14.10 -7.48 19.26
N ALA A 98 15.36 -7.84 19.51
CA ALA A 98 16.40 -7.80 18.49
C ALA A 98 16.11 -8.78 17.33
N GLU A 99 15.62 -10.00 17.62
CA GLU A 99 15.17 -10.94 16.58
C GLU A 99 14.00 -10.37 15.76
N MET A 100 12.99 -9.80 16.42
CA MET A 100 11.88 -9.15 15.72
C MET A 100 12.36 -8.03 14.77
N ALA A 101 13.34 -7.23 15.21
CA ALA A 101 13.93 -6.19 14.38
C ALA A 101 14.62 -6.78 13.14
N ARG A 102 15.36 -7.89 13.30
CA ARG A 102 16.03 -8.57 12.17
C ARG A 102 15.05 -9.16 11.16
N ASP A 103 13.97 -9.78 11.64
CA ASP A 103 12.91 -10.30 10.77
C ASP A 103 12.27 -9.17 9.93
N GLU A 104 11.99 -8.01 10.55
CA GLU A 104 11.49 -6.84 9.84
C GLU A 104 12.48 -6.30 8.80
N ILE A 105 13.77 -6.24 9.17
CA ILE A 105 14.85 -5.80 8.27
C ILE A 105 14.98 -6.74 7.06
N GLU A 106 14.89 -8.06 7.26
CA GLU A 106 14.94 -9.06 6.19
C GLU A 106 13.77 -8.90 5.22
N GLY A 107 12.55 -8.74 5.74
CA GLY A 107 11.36 -8.49 4.93
C GLY A 107 11.44 -7.19 4.14
N LEU A 108 11.98 -6.13 4.76
CA LEU A 108 12.17 -4.82 4.16
C LEU A 108 13.20 -4.85 3.02
N ALA A 109 14.37 -5.45 3.28
CA ALA A 109 15.43 -5.60 2.27
C ALA A 109 14.93 -6.43 1.07
N SER A 110 14.25 -7.55 1.32
CA SER A 110 13.67 -8.40 0.28
C SER A 110 12.65 -7.64 -0.58
N SER A 111 11.78 -6.86 0.07
CA SER A 111 10.75 -6.06 -0.62
C SER A 111 11.37 -4.95 -1.48
N LEU A 112 12.40 -4.26 -0.98
CA LEU A 112 13.12 -3.23 -1.73
C LEU A 112 13.83 -3.80 -2.96
N LEU A 113 14.49 -4.95 -2.82
CA LEU A 113 15.17 -5.63 -3.93
C LEU A 113 14.17 -6.11 -4.98
N ALA A 114 13.04 -6.70 -4.57
CA ALA A 114 11.97 -7.10 -5.48
C ALA A 114 11.39 -5.91 -6.25
N LEU A 115 11.18 -4.77 -5.59
CA LEU A 115 10.75 -3.53 -6.26
C LEU A 115 11.77 -3.05 -7.29
N ALA A 116 13.06 -3.15 -6.98
CA ALA A 116 14.16 -2.87 -7.90
C ALA A 116 14.37 -3.95 -8.99
N GLN A 117 13.47 -4.94 -9.08
CA GLN A 117 13.54 -6.07 -10.01
C GLN A 117 14.84 -6.88 -9.85
N ILE A 118 15.25 -7.08 -8.60
CA ILE A 118 16.41 -7.89 -8.21
C ILE A 118 15.87 -9.12 -7.49
N ASP A 119 16.08 -10.30 -8.08
CA ASP A 119 15.80 -11.58 -7.45
C ASP A 119 17.01 -11.98 -6.61
N ALA A 120 16.92 -11.75 -5.29
CA ALA A 120 18.00 -11.95 -4.35
C ALA A 120 17.60 -12.95 -3.28
N ASP A 121 18.43 -13.96 -3.08
CA ASP A 121 18.34 -14.90 -1.97
C ASP A 121 18.76 -14.23 -0.65
N PRO A 122 17.91 -14.20 0.39
CA PRO A 122 18.19 -13.52 1.66
C PRO A 122 19.44 -14.00 2.41
N ILE A 123 19.88 -15.23 2.15
CA ILE A 123 20.98 -15.87 2.89
C ILE A 123 22.32 -15.66 2.19
N SER A 124 22.33 -15.67 0.86
CA SER A 124 23.56 -15.77 0.08
C SER A 124 23.83 -14.59 -0.85
N SER A 125 22.84 -13.77 -1.17
CA SER A 125 23.01 -12.67 -2.13
C SER A 125 23.71 -11.48 -1.50
N PRO A 126 24.85 -11.01 -2.05
CA PRO A 126 25.63 -9.92 -1.48
C PRO A 126 24.85 -8.61 -1.31
N GLU A 127 23.98 -8.27 -2.26
CA GLU A 127 23.10 -7.10 -2.20
C GLU A 127 22.14 -7.16 -1.01
N HIS A 128 21.56 -8.32 -0.72
CA HIS A 128 20.63 -8.49 0.39
C HIS A 128 21.37 -8.40 1.72
N ILE A 129 22.48 -9.14 1.84
CA ILE A 129 23.36 -9.11 3.02
C ILE A 129 23.85 -7.69 3.30
N LEU A 130 24.24 -6.92 2.27
CA LEU A 130 24.68 -5.54 2.45
C LEU A 130 23.54 -4.65 2.97
N LEU A 131 22.35 -4.73 2.36
CA LEU A 131 21.21 -3.89 2.75
C LEU A 131 20.77 -4.17 4.19
N THR A 132 20.62 -5.44 4.56
CA THR A 132 20.21 -5.81 5.92
C THR A 132 21.20 -5.32 6.97
N ASN A 133 22.50 -5.44 6.70
CA ASN A 133 23.56 -4.98 7.60
C ASN A 133 23.61 -3.45 7.74
N ILE A 134 23.38 -2.70 6.65
CA ILE A 134 23.30 -1.24 6.69
C ILE A 134 22.11 -0.80 7.56
N ILE A 135 20.94 -1.40 7.33
CA ILE A 135 19.70 -1.06 8.06
C ILE A 135 19.82 -1.46 9.54
N GLU A 136 20.32 -2.66 9.85
CA GLU A 136 20.54 -3.14 11.23
C GLU A 136 21.47 -2.20 11.99
N LYS A 137 22.55 -1.73 11.36
CA LYS A 137 23.46 -0.76 11.99
C LYS A 137 22.75 0.56 12.31
N ALA A 138 21.96 1.10 11.38
CA ALA A 138 21.23 2.33 11.64
C ALA A 138 20.19 2.14 12.76
N TRP A 139 19.41 1.06 12.71
CA TRP A 139 18.33 0.81 13.67
C TRP A 139 18.83 0.46 15.06
N SER A 140 19.92 -0.32 15.19
CA SER A 140 20.55 -0.62 16.49
C SER A 140 21.13 0.62 17.17
N GLU A 141 21.49 1.64 16.39
CA GLU A 141 21.91 2.96 16.89
C GLU A 141 20.71 3.92 17.13
N GLY A 142 19.48 3.46 16.92
CA GLY A 142 18.26 4.27 17.03
C GLY A 142 18.14 5.36 15.95
N ARG A 143 18.86 5.20 14.83
CA ARG A 143 18.86 6.17 13.72
C ARG A 143 17.85 5.77 12.65
N ASN A 144 16.99 6.71 12.30
CA ASN A 144 16.12 6.61 11.14
C ASN A 144 16.91 6.81 9.85
N MET A 145 16.41 6.23 8.77
CA MET A 145 16.99 6.36 7.44
C MET A 145 15.88 6.54 6.39
N ASP A 146 16.21 7.17 5.27
CA ASP A 146 15.38 7.21 4.09
C ASP A 146 16.07 6.47 2.92
N LEU A 147 15.36 6.34 1.79
CA LEU A 147 15.90 5.62 0.64
C LEU A 147 17.13 6.31 0.03
N ALA A 148 17.24 7.65 0.12
CA ALA A 148 18.38 8.38 -0.43
C ALA A 148 19.66 8.11 0.38
N GLU A 149 19.53 8.11 1.70
CA GLU A 149 20.62 7.78 2.62
C GLU A 149 21.02 6.29 2.48
N LEU A 150 20.06 5.39 2.31
CA LEU A 150 20.36 3.98 2.02
C LEU A 150 21.17 3.83 0.72
N ILE A 151 20.78 4.51 -0.36
CA ILE A 151 21.50 4.48 -1.64
C ILE A 151 22.93 5.02 -1.46
N SER A 152 23.10 6.10 -0.69
CA SER A 152 24.42 6.65 -0.34
C SER A 152 25.28 5.63 0.40
N GLN A 153 24.72 5.01 1.43
CA GLN A 153 25.42 4.00 2.24
C GLN A 153 25.68 2.70 1.47
N VAL A 154 24.89 2.32 0.47
CA VAL A 154 25.24 1.19 -0.41
C VAL A 154 26.55 1.47 -1.16
N ARG A 155 26.73 2.70 -1.66
CA ARG A 155 27.96 3.09 -2.37
C ARG A 155 29.16 3.19 -1.42
N GLN A 156 28.92 3.72 -0.22
CA GLN A 156 29.92 3.89 0.83
C GLN A 156 29.44 3.27 2.15
N PRO A 157 29.54 1.94 2.31
CA PRO A 157 28.98 1.27 3.47
C PRO A 157 29.66 1.71 4.77
N PRO A 158 28.90 1.91 5.86
CA PRO A 158 29.42 2.32 7.15
C PRO A 158 30.14 1.17 7.90
N MET A 159 30.61 0.15 7.17
CA MET A 159 31.38 -0.97 7.69
C MET A 159 32.49 -1.36 6.72
N ARG A 160 33.62 -1.77 7.30
CA ARG A 160 34.79 -2.21 6.55
C ARG A 160 34.70 -3.68 6.13
N LYS A 161 34.00 -4.50 6.93
CA LYS A 161 33.88 -5.95 6.76
C LYS A 161 32.42 -6.39 6.80
N LEU A 162 32.13 -7.46 6.07
CA LEU A 162 30.90 -8.25 6.18
C LEU A 162 31.29 -9.68 6.52
N GLY A 163 30.89 -10.14 7.71
CA GLY A 163 31.44 -11.35 8.30
C GLY A 163 32.96 -11.29 8.43
N VAL A 164 33.65 -12.27 7.86
CA VAL A 164 35.12 -12.38 7.92
C VAL A 164 35.83 -11.63 6.78
N PHE A 165 35.11 -11.23 5.73
CA PHE A 165 35.68 -10.65 4.52
C PHE A 165 35.65 -9.12 4.54
N GLU A 166 36.64 -8.50 3.91
CA GLU A 166 36.60 -7.07 3.58
C GLU A 166 35.50 -6.81 2.56
N ILE A 167 34.81 -5.67 2.70
CA ILE A 167 33.65 -5.37 1.86
C ILE A 167 33.98 -5.28 0.37
N GLU A 168 35.18 -4.79 0.04
CA GLU A 168 35.61 -4.68 -1.35
C GLU A 168 35.87 -6.05 -1.99
N SER A 169 36.22 -7.06 -1.20
CA SER A 169 36.36 -8.44 -1.67
C SER A 169 35.03 -9.17 -1.75
N PHE A 170 34.13 -8.92 -0.78
CA PHE A 170 32.83 -9.57 -0.71
C PHE A 170 31.84 -9.02 -1.75
N TYR A 171 31.74 -7.70 -1.87
CA TYR A 171 30.84 -7.03 -2.81
C TYR A 171 31.50 -5.77 -3.38
N PRO A 172 32.26 -5.88 -4.48
CA PRO A 172 33.12 -4.80 -5.01
C PRO A 172 32.37 -3.51 -5.35
N GLY A 173 33.08 -2.37 -5.33
CA GLY A 173 32.48 -1.05 -5.54
C GLY A 173 31.66 -0.92 -6.83
N LYS A 174 32.12 -1.57 -7.91
CA LYS A 174 31.40 -1.58 -9.19
C LYS A 174 30.03 -2.27 -9.10
N GLU A 175 29.92 -3.35 -8.33
CA GLU A 175 28.64 -4.05 -8.13
C GLU A 175 27.73 -3.24 -7.18
N ARG A 176 28.31 -2.63 -6.13
CA ARG A 176 27.58 -1.68 -5.26
C ARG A 176 27.01 -0.50 -6.03
N ASP A 177 27.77 0.08 -6.96
CA ASP A 177 27.30 1.18 -7.81
C ASP A 177 26.14 0.75 -8.71
N LYS A 178 26.14 -0.49 -9.23
CA LYS A 178 24.99 -1.02 -9.99
C LYS A 178 23.75 -1.16 -9.12
N LEU A 179 23.89 -1.69 -7.90
CA LEU A 179 22.78 -1.79 -6.95
C LEU A 179 22.21 -0.41 -6.62
N ALA A 180 23.08 0.55 -6.28
CA ALA A 180 22.71 1.93 -6.01
C ALA A 180 21.96 2.57 -7.18
N MET A 181 22.40 2.31 -8.42
CA MET A 181 21.73 2.83 -9.62
C MET A 181 20.36 2.20 -9.85
N ARG A 182 20.18 0.90 -9.57
CA ARG A 182 18.86 0.24 -9.62
C ARG A 182 17.90 0.81 -8.57
N LEU A 183 18.37 0.95 -7.32
CA LEU A 183 17.59 1.55 -6.24
C LEU A 183 17.23 3.02 -6.55
N ASN A 184 18.16 3.79 -7.12
CA ASN A 184 17.90 5.16 -7.56
C ASN A 184 16.85 5.21 -8.69
N GLY A 185 16.78 4.19 -9.54
CA GLY A 185 15.72 4.05 -10.54
C GLY A 185 14.32 4.03 -9.93
N LEU A 186 14.16 3.52 -8.71
CA LEU A 186 12.89 3.59 -7.97
C LEU A 186 12.55 5.05 -7.63
N VAL A 187 13.50 5.80 -7.08
CA VAL A 187 13.29 7.21 -6.70
C VAL A 187 13.04 8.10 -7.91
N ALA A 188 13.77 7.87 -9.01
CA ALA A 188 13.70 8.69 -10.20
C ALA A 188 12.49 8.37 -11.10
N SER A 189 11.78 7.26 -10.87
CA SER A 189 10.65 6.85 -11.70
C SER A 189 9.41 7.70 -11.40
N PRO A 190 8.83 8.41 -12.38
CA PRO A 190 7.60 9.18 -12.17
C PRO A 190 6.43 8.32 -11.68
N SER A 191 6.34 7.08 -12.15
CA SER A 191 5.31 6.12 -11.73
C SER A 191 5.49 5.66 -10.27
N PHE A 192 6.69 5.85 -9.71
CA PHE A 192 7.01 5.48 -8.33
C PHE A 192 6.99 6.68 -7.37
N ALA A 193 7.03 7.92 -7.89
CA ALA A 193 6.97 9.13 -7.07
C ALA A 193 5.75 9.14 -6.13
N ALA A 194 4.59 8.67 -6.60
CA ALA A 194 3.37 8.57 -5.82
C ALA A 194 3.42 7.51 -4.68
N TRP A 195 4.42 6.62 -4.68
CA TRP A 195 4.65 5.63 -3.60
C TRP A 195 5.51 6.18 -2.46
N LEU A 196 6.25 7.27 -2.73
CA LEU A 196 7.07 7.99 -1.76
C LEU A 196 6.33 9.19 -1.15
N ASP A 197 5.17 9.54 -1.71
CA ASP A 197 4.37 10.68 -1.28
C ASP A 197 3.44 10.34 -0.11
N GLY A 198 3.13 11.36 0.70
CA GLY A 198 2.32 11.23 1.90
C GLY A 198 3.09 10.80 3.17
N PRO A 199 2.40 10.75 4.33
CA PRO A 199 3.02 10.30 5.57
C PRO A 199 3.43 8.82 5.49
N PRO A 200 4.43 8.38 6.27
CA PRO A 200 4.82 6.98 6.34
C PRO A 200 3.64 6.11 6.80
N LEU A 201 3.55 4.90 6.27
CA LEU A 201 2.55 3.92 6.68
C LEU A 201 2.71 3.60 8.17
N ASP A 202 1.74 4.03 8.97
CA ASP A 202 1.57 3.61 10.35
C ASP A 202 0.18 2.98 10.50
N ILE A 203 0.16 1.67 10.74
CA ILE A 203 -1.07 0.89 10.89
C ILE A 203 -1.93 1.42 12.03
N HIS A 204 -1.31 1.98 13.09
CA HIS A 204 -2.01 2.57 14.23
C HIS A 204 -2.61 3.94 13.90
N CYS A 205 -2.09 4.65 12.90
CA CYS A 205 -2.62 5.93 12.45
C CYS A 205 -3.60 5.82 11.26
N LEU A 206 -3.71 4.66 10.62
CA LEU A 206 -4.76 4.39 9.61
C LEU A 206 -6.19 4.66 10.13
N PRO A 207 -6.52 4.38 11.40
CA PRO A 207 -7.78 4.82 11.98
C PRO A 207 -7.76 6.28 12.48
N GLY A 208 -6.85 7.17 12.08
CA GLY A 208 -6.80 8.63 12.33
C GLY A 208 -7.25 9.16 13.73
N PRO A 209 -7.45 10.48 13.91
CA PRO A 209 -7.62 11.08 15.26
C PRO A 209 -9.08 11.20 15.78
N SER A 210 -10.10 10.72 15.08
CA SER A 210 -11.53 10.94 15.41
C SER A 210 -12.16 9.77 16.15
N LEU A 211 -13.09 10.09 17.07
CA LEU A 211 -13.81 9.17 17.96
C LEU A 211 -14.97 8.39 17.27
N ARG A 212 -15.04 8.37 15.93
CA ARG A 212 -16.10 7.66 15.17
C ARG A 212 -15.60 6.29 14.68
N CYS A 213 -16.51 5.36 14.41
CA CYS A 213 -16.17 4.07 13.79
C CYS A 213 -15.51 4.32 12.41
N ARG A 214 -14.53 3.51 12.01
CA ARG A 214 -13.74 3.76 10.80
C ARG A 214 -13.56 2.52 9.94
N ALA A 215 -13.55 2.75 8.63
CA ALA A 215 -13.22 1.73 7.64
C ALA A 215 -12.17 2.28 6.66
N SER A 216 -11.08 1.55 6.50
CA SER A 216 -9.97 1.89 5.59
C SER A 216 -9.94 0.90 4.45
N VAL A 217 -9.85 1.40 3.21
CA VAL A 217 -9.80 0.56 2.01
C VAL A 217 -8.52 0.85 1.24
N ARG A 218 -7.75 -0.19 0.92
CA ARG A 218 -6.60 -0.12 0.00
C ARG A 218 -7.13 -0.21 -1.44
N GLY A 219 -6.90 0.81 -2.25
CA GLY A 219 -7.30 0.85 -3.66
C GLY A 219 -6.12 0.65 -4.62
N HIS A 220 -6.35 -0.06 -5.72
CA HIS A 220 -5.48 -0.07 -6.91
C HIS A 220 -6.05 0.94 -7.92
N PRO A 221 -5.22 1.68 -8.70
CA PRO A 221 -5.70 2.48 -9.83
C PRO A 221 -6.16 1.54 -10.94
N ALA A 222 -7.41 1.08 -10.86
CA ALA A 222 -8.14 0.54 -11.99
C ALA A 222 -9.42 1.37 -12.10
N PRO A 223 -9.88 1.70 -13.32
CA PRO A 223 -11.21 2.26 -13.49
C PRO A 223 -12.20 1.30 -12.82
N ILE A 224 -13.05 1.83 -11.95
CA ILE A 224 -14.08 1.07 -11.26
C ILE A 224 -15.04 0.55 -12.34
N GLN A 225 -14.79 -0.64 -12.87
CA GLN A 225 -15.75 -1.34 -13.70
C GLN A 225 -16.82 -1.90 -12.78
N ALA A 226 -18.03 -1.34 -12.85
CA ALA A 226 -19.24 -1.86 -12.22
C ALA A 226 -19.72 -3.19 -12.86
N GLY A 227 -18.79 -4.07 -13.22
CA GLY A 227 -19.07 -5.36 -13.88
C GLY A 227 -19.08 -6.57 -12.94
N TYR A 228 -18.71 -6.41 -11.67
CA TYR A 228 -18.65 -7.52 -10.71
C TYR A 228 -19.92 -7.59 -9.84
N LEU A 229 -21.07 -7.76 -10.49
CA LEU A 229 -22.32 -8.20 -9.86
C LEU A 229 -22.93 -9.31 -10.73
N ASP A 230 -22.13 -10.34 -11.03
CA ASP A 230 -22.62 -11.58 -11.61
C ASP A 230 -22.64 -12.66 -10.52
N GLU A 231 -23.85 -13.07 -10.16
CA GLU A 231 -24.16 -14.12 -9.20
C GLU A 231 -23.82 -15.47 -9.81
N LYS A 232 -22.59 -15.98 -9.69
CA LYS A 232 -22.34 -17.40 -10.00
C LYS A 232 -21.04 -18.03 -9.50
N THR A 233 -20.59 -17.78 -8.25
CA THR A 233 -19.60 -18.69 -7.63
C THR A 233 -19.61 -18.67 -6.10
N ILE A 234 -20.72 -19.05 -5.45
CA ILE A 234 -20.69 -19.56 -4.07
C ILE A 234 -21.72 -20.68 -3.93
N ARG A 235 -21.40 -21.86 -4.51
CA ARG A 235 -21.88 -23.17 -4.03
C ARG A 235 -20.78 -24.17 -4.36
N HIS A 236 -20.43 -25.00 -3.37
CA HIS A 236 -19.29 -25.94 -3.27
C HIS A 236 -17.97 -25.19 -3.01
N THR A 237 -17.30 -25.32 -1.87
CA THR A 237 -17.20 -26.39 -0.84
C THR A 237 -16.94 -25.76 0.51
#